data_AF-A0A227J9V3-F1
#
_entry.id   AF-A0A227J9V3-F1
#
_cell.length_a   1.000
_cell.length_b   1.000
_cell.length_c   1.000
_cell.angle_alpha   90.00
_cell.angle_beta   90.00
_cell.angle_gamma   90.00
#
_symmetry.space_group_name_H-M   'P 1'
#
loop_
_entity.id
_entity.type
_entity.pdbx_description
1 polymer ?
#
loop_
_entity_poly.entity_id
_entity_poly.type
_entity_poly.pdbx_seq_one_letter_code
_entity_poly.pdbx_strand_id
1 'polypeptide(L)'
;VSAGTELLTLDDLSVMELDLQIPERYLSMLSVGMEVAAKTSAWGEQRFSGKVTGIDTRISAETLNLRVRIEFDNPENQLKPGMLMNASLAFPAIKAPIIPVQALEYSGTKRFVYVIDENNKATRQEVLLGARVDNEVVI
;
A
#
# COMPACT_ATOMS: atom_id res chain seq x y z
N VAL A 1 -14.48 -37.95 26.78
CA VAL A 1 -14.63 -36.50 26.54
C VAL A 1 -14.66 -35.82 27.91
N SER A 2 -13.75 -34.89 28.19
CA SER A 2 -13.77 -34.10 29.43
C SER A 2 -14.37 -32.72 29.14
N ALA A 3 -14.86 -32.04 30.19
CA ALA A 3 -15.32 -30.66 30.06
C ALA A 3 -14.16 -29.79 29.53
N GLY A 4 -14.44 -28.99 28.49
CA GLY A 4 -13.44 -28.16 27.81
C GLY A 4 -12.66 -28.84 26.69
N THR A 5 -12.95 -30.11 26.35
CA THR A 5 -12.41 -30.71 25.12
C THR A 5 -13.09 -30.09 23.90
N GLU A 6 -12.31 -29.52 22.99
CA GLU A 6 -12.80 -29.08 21.68
C GLU A 6 -13.29 -30.30 20.88
N LEU A 7 -14.52 -30.24 20.40
CA LEU A 7 -15.18 -31.36 19.72
C LEU A 7 -15.24 -31.19 18.20
N LEU A 8 -15.28 -29.94 17.72
CA LEU A 8 -15.46 -29.59 16.33
C LEU A 8 -14.97 -28.15 16.11
N THR A 9 -14.34 -27.91 14.96
CA THR A 9 -14.10 -26.58 14.40
C THR A 9 -15.06 -26.35 13.22
N LEU A 10 -15.59 -25.13 13.10
CA LEU A 10 -16.40 -24.70 11.96
C LEU A 10 -15.75 -23.48 11.34
N ASP A 11 -15.29 -23.64 10.10
CA ASP A 11 -14.70 -22.55 9.32
C ASP A 11 -15.70 -22.05 8.29
N ASP A 12 -15.95 -20.75 8.28
CA ASP A 12 -16.69 -20.08 7.21
C ASP A 12 -15.68 -19.61 6.15
N LEU A 13 -15.80 -20.16 4.94
CA LEU A 13 -14.92 -19.85 3.80
C LEU A 13 -15.57 -18.89 2.80
N SER A 14 -16.79 -18.42 3.07
CA SER A 14 -17.54 -17.56 2.14
C SER A 14 -16.93 -16.17 2.00
N VAL A 15 -16.32 -15.66 3.07
CA VAL A 15 -15.58 -14.41 3.12
C VAL A 15 -14.18 -14.68 3.67
N MET A 16 -13.17 -14.27 2.92
CA MET A 16 -11.77 -14.49 3.29
C MET A 16 -11.15 -13.18 3.77
N GLU A 17 -10.49 -13.25 4.93
CA GLU A 17 -9.76 -12.12 5.49
C GLU A 17 -8.27 -12.20 5.14
N LEU A 18 -7.70 -11.06 4.77
CA LEU A 18 -6.27 -10.86 4.58
C LEU A 18 -5.80 -9.70 5.46
N ASP A 19 -4.89 -10.00 6.39
CA ASP A 19 -4.23 -8.99 7.20
C ASP A 19 -2.91 -8.58 6.53
N LEU A 20 -2.82 -7.33 6.08
CA LEU A 20 -1.60 -6.74 5.53
C LEU A 20 -0.88 -5.88 6.55
N GLN A 21 0.46 -5.93 6.54
CA GLN A 21 1.30 -5.03 7.30
C GLN A 21 1.77 -3.88 6.41
N ILE A 22 1.36 -2.66 6.74
CA ILE A 22 1.67 -1.45 5.97
C ILE A 22 2.53 -0.51 6.82
N PRO A 23 3.66 0.01 6.31
CA PRO A 23 4.47 0.99 7.04
C PRO A 23 3.67 2.23 7.44
N GLU A 24 3.90 2.74 8.65
CA GLU A 24 3.14 3.86 9.23
C GLU A 24 3.11 5.14 8.36
N ARG A 25 4.14 5.37 7.53
CA ARG A 25 4.22 6.55 6.64
C ARG A 25 3.06 6.67 5.65
N TYR A 26 2.34 5.57 5.39
CA TYR A 26 1.18 5.54 4.51
C TYR A 26 -0.15 5.72 5.25
N LEU A 27 -0.14 5.84 6.58
CA LEU A 27 -1.35 5.92 7.42
C LEU A 27 -2.34 6.98 6.93
N SER A 28 -1.85 8.17 6.55
CA SER A 28 -2.68 9.28 6.08
C SER A 28 -3.38 9.02 4.75
N MET A 29 -2.93 8.02 3.99
CA MET A 29 -3.48 7.64 2.69
C MET A 29 -4.43 6.43 2.79
N LEU A 30 -4.52 5.79 3.96
CA LEU A 30 -5.38 4.64 4.20
C LEU A 30 -6.80 5.08 4.58
N SER A 31 -7.79 4.36 4.08
CA SER A 31 -9.20 4.58 4.40
C SER A 31 -9.97 3.27 4.29
N VAL A 32 -10.97 3.11 5.16
CA VAL A 32 -11.93 2.00 5.06
C VAL A 32 -12.71 2.14 3.76
N GLY A 33 -12.93 1.03 3.07
CA GLY A 33 -13.60 0.97 1.77
C GLY A 33 -12.67 1.08 0.56
N MET A 34 -11.36 1.28 0.75
CA MET A 34 -10.40 1.24 -0.36
C MET A 34 -10.40 -0.12 -1.05
N GLU A 35 -10.38 -0.10 -2.38
CA GLU A 35 -10.29 -1.32 -3.19
C GLU A 35 -8.87 -1.89 -3.15
N VAL A 36 -8.80 -3.21 -3.00
CA VAL A 36 -7.58 -3.98 -3.01
C VAL A 36 -7.68 -5.01 -4.12
N ALA A 37 -6.66 -5.10 -4.96
CA ALA A 37 -6.52 -6.19 -5.91
C ALA A 37 -5.49 -7.18 -5.37
N ALA A 38 -5.84 -8.46 -5.28
CA ALA A 38 -4.93 -9.50 -4.85
C ALA A 38 -4.79 -10.59 -5.91
N LYS A 39 -3.60 -11.19 -5.97
CA LYS A 39 -3.29 -12.35 -6.82
C LYS A 39 -2.67 -13.44 -5.97
N THR A 40 -2.81 -14.68 -6.41
CA THR A 40 -2.13 -15.83 -5.81
C THR A 40 -1.53 -16.71 -6.90
N SER A 41 -0.41 -17.35 -6.60
CA SER A 41 0.27 -18.24 -7.54
C SER A 41 -0.57 -19.46 -7.91
N ALA A 42 -1.52 -19.87 -7.05
CA ALA A 42 -2.40 -21.00 -7.29
C ALA A 42 -3.36 -20.80 -8.48
N TRP A 43 -3.73 -19.55 -8.78
CA TRP A 43 -4.74 -19.19 -9.79
C TRP A 43 -4.17 -18.30 -10.90
N GLY A 44 -2.84 -18.28 -11.07
CA GLY A 44 -2.15 -17.58 -12.15
C GLY A 44 -2.46 -16.07 -12.19
N GLU A 45 -3.09 -15.62 -13.28
CA GLU A 45 -3.40 -14.20 -13.52
C GLU A 45 -4.75 -13.75 -12.97
N GLN A 46 -5.52 -14.65 -12.33
CA GLN A 46 -6.79 -14.28 -11.74
C GLN A 46 -6.61 -13.25 -10.62
N ARG A 47 -7.43 -12.21 -10.67
CA ARG A 47 -7.44 -11.12 -9.69
C ARG A 47 -8.65 -11.27 -8.79
N PHE A 48 -8.41 -11.23 -7.49
CA PHE A 48 -9.42 -11.15 -6.46
C PHE A 48 -9.55 -9.70 -6.04
N SER A 49 -10.76 -9.15 -6.12
CA SER A 49 -11.04 -7.80 -5.64
C SER A 49 -11.58 -7.89 -4.22
N GLY A 50 -11.01 -7.11 -3.33
CA GLY A 50 -11.41 -7.02 -1.94
C GLY A 50 -11.47 -5.57 -1.50
N LYS A 51 -11.91 -5.35 -0.26
CA LYS A 51 -12.02 -4.01 0.32
C LYS A 51 -11.40 -3.97 1.70
N VAL A 52 -10.76 -2.85 2.01
CA VAL A 52 -10.30 -2.57 3.38
C VAL A 52 -11.52 -2.43 4.29
N THR A 53 -11.68 -3.31 5.26
CA THR A 53 -12.78 -3.28 6.23
C THR A 53 -12.33 -2.81 7.60
N GLY A 54 -11.04 -3.00 7.92
CA GLY A 54 -10.46 -2.60 9.20
C GLY A 54 -9.07 -2.00 9.04
N ILE A 55 -8.80 -0.98 9.84
CA ILE A 55 -7.47 -0.42 10.03
C ILE A 55 -7.21 -0.47 11.53
N ASP A 56 -6.14 -1.14 11.96
CA ASP A 56 -5.83 -1.26 13.37
C ASP A 56 -5.64 0.12 14.02
N THR A 57 -6.05 0.23 15.29
CA THR A 57 -5.94 1.49 16.04
C THR A 57 -4.53 1.78 16.53
N ARG A 58 -3.61 0.81 16.43
CA ARG A 58 -2.25 0.89 16.98
C ARG A 58 -1.23 0.44 15.95
N ILE A 59 -0.13 1.17 15.92
CA ILE A 59 1.08 0.80 15.17
C ILE A 59 1.90 -0.15 16.04
N SER A 60 2.45 -1.21 15.44
CA SER A 60 3.40 -2.08 16.11
C SER A 60 4.69 -1.32 16.39
N ALA A 61 5.07 -1.17 17.66
CA ALA A 61 6.30 -0.49 18.05
C ALA A 61 7.57 -1.24 17.60
N GLU A 62 7.47 -2.55 17.34
CA GLU A 62 8.61 -3.38 16.91
C GLU A 62 8.88 -3.26 15.42
N THR A 63 7.82 -3.19 14.59
CA THR A 63 7.95 -3.21 13.12
C THR A 63 7.65 -1.88 12.46
N LEU A 64 7.13 -0.90 13.20
CA LEU A 64 6.62 0.38 12.68
C LEU A 64 5.56 0.20 11.57
N ASN A 65 4.86 -0.94 11.61
CA ASN A 65 3.79 -1.28 10.69
C ASN A 65 2.43 -1.20 11.38
N LEU A 66 1.44 -0.82 10.59
CA LEU A 66 0.03 -0.87 10.89
C LEU A 66 -0.57 -2.13 10.24
N ARG A 67 -1.46 -2.82 10.94
CA ARG A 67 -2.23 -3.90 10.33
C ARG A 67 -3.49 -3.34 9.67
N VAL A 68 -3.75 -3.79 8.46
CA VAL A 68 -4.95 -3.46 7.68
C VAL A 68 -5.63 -4.75 7.28
N ARG A 69 -6.91 -4.86 7.61
CA ARG A 69 -7.75 -6.01 7.28
C ARG A 69 -8.53 -5.76 6.01
N ILE A 70 -8.46 -6.74 5.12
CA ILE A 70 -9.12 -6.72 3.83
C ILE A 70 -9.99 -7.95 3.71
N GLU A 71 -11.22 -7.77 3.25
CA GLU A 71 -12.16 -8.86 2.98
C GLU A 71 -12.31 -9.10 1.48
N PHE A 72 -12.37 -10.38 1.11
CA PHE A 72 -12.62 -10.86 -0.24
C PHE A 72 -13.82 -11.81 -0.22
N ASP A 73 -14.79 -11.59 -1.10
CA ASP A 73 -15.83 -12.56 -1.36
C ASP A 73 -15.23 -13.80 -2.03
N ASN A 74 -15.56 -14.99 -1.53
CA ASN A 74 -15.03 -16.26 -2.01
C ASN A 74 -16.17 -17.24 -2.38
N PRO A 75 -17.12 -16.85 -3.25
CA PRO A 75 -18.29 -17.67 -3.57
C PRO A 75 -17.94 -19.02 -4.22
N GLU A 76 -16.79 -19.08 -4.91
CA GLU A 76 -16.30 -20.29 -5.58
C GLU A 76 -15.36 -21.12 -4.71
N ASN A 77 -15.14 -20.74 -3.43
CA ASN A 77 -14.22 -21.41 -2.49
C ASN A 77 -12.81 -21.63 -3.05
N GLN A 78 -12.35 -20.72 -3.92
CA GLN A 78 -11.04 -20.79 -4.56
C GLN A 78 -9.92 -20.36 -3.62
N LEU A 79 -10.20 -19.39 -2.75
CA LEU A 79 -9.29 -18.94 -1.71
C LEU A 79 -9.40 -19.85 -0.50
N LYS A 80 -8.27 -20.25 0.07
CA LYS A 80 -8.20 -21.10 1.26
C LYS A 80 -7.36 -20.45 2.35
N PRO A 81 -7.68 -20.69 3.64
CA PRO A 81 -6.85 -20.23 4.74
C PRO A 81 -5.41 -20.72 4.59
N GLY A 82 -4.44 -19.86 4.92
CA GLY A 82 -3.01 -20.14 4.78
C GLY A 82 -2.42 -19.95 3.38
N MET A 83 -3.23 -19.59 2.38
CA MET A 83 -2.70 -19.21 1.06
C MET A 83 -1.90 -17.90 1.14
N LEU A 84 -0.77 -17.87 0.44
CA LEU A 84 -0.03 -16.64 0.21
C LEU A 84 -0.72 -15.85 -0.92
N MET A 85 -0.96 -14.57 -0.66
CA MET A 85 -1.53 -13.64 -1.63
C MET A 85 -0.65 -12.39 -1.75
N ASN A 86 -0.47 -11.94 -2.99
CA ASN A 86 0.16 -10.66 -3.31
C ASN A 86 -0.95 -9.64 -3.51
N ALA A 87 -1.11 -8.75 -2.53
CA ALA A 87 -2.09 -7.67 -2.59
C ALA A 87 -1.46 -6.35 -3.06
N SER A 88 -2.21 -5.60 -3.84
CA SER A 88 -1.89 -4.28 -4.34
C SER A 88 -2.99 -3.33 -3.92
N LEU A 89 -2.63 -2.35 -3.08
CA LEU A 89 -3.51 -1.28 -2.65
C LEU A 89 -3.18 -0.02 -3.46
N ALA A 90 -4.16 0.52 -4.17
CA ALA A 90 -4.00 1.75 -4.92
C ALA A 90 -4.26 2.96 -4.02
N PHE A 91 -3.23 3.76 -3.77
CA PHE A 91 -3.39 5.01 -3.04
C PHE A 91 -3.95 6.12 -3.95
N PRO A 92 -4.71 7.08 -3.40
CA PRO A 92 -5.17 8.23 -4.16
C PRO A 92 -4.00 8.99 -4.80
N ALA A 93 -4.19 9.46 -6.04
CA ALA A 93 -3.18 10.25 -6.72
C ALA A 93 -2.95 11.58 -5.99
N ILE A 94 -1.70 11.86 -5.62
CA ILE A 94 -1.29 13.14 -5.08
C ILE A 94 -1.06 14.09 -6.25
N LYS A 95 -1.75 15.24 -6.27
CA LYS A 95 -1.42 16.32 -7.20
C LYS A 95 -0.25 17.11 -6.66
N ALA A 96 0.95 16.73 -7.08
CA ALA A 96 2.18 17.46 -6.77
C ALA A 96 3.04 17.55 -8.05
N PRO A 97 3.89 18.59 -8.19
CA PRO A 97 4.87 18.63 -9.25
C PRO A 97 5.80 17.41 -9.16
N ILE A 98 6.04 16.76 -10.30
CA ILE A 98 6.92 15.61 -10.42
C ILE A 98 8.01 15.97 -11.41
N ILE A 99 9.25 15.63 -11.07
CA ILE A 99 10.41 15.84 -11.94
C ILE A 99 11.18 14.54 -12.15
N PRO A 100 11.88 14.39 -13.29
CA PRO A 100 12.86 13.34 -13.46
C PRO A 100 13.99 13.48 -12.44
N VAL A 101 14.48 12.35 -11.92
CA VAL A 101 15.59 12.34 -10.94
C VAL A 101 16.86 12.99 -11.50
N GLN A 102 17.07 12.92 -12.82
CA GLN A 102 18.19 13.56 -13.51
C GLN A 102 18.14 15.10 -13.51
N ALA A 103 16.98 15.70 -13.25
CA ALA A 103 16.83 17.15 -13.14
C ALA A 103 17.27 17.70 -11.77
N LEU A 104 17.63 16.81 -10.84
CA LEU A 104 17.96 17.17 -9.46
C LEU A 104 19.46 17.46 -9.30
N GLU A 105 19.77 18.64 -8.80
CA GLU A 105 21.11 19.02 -8.38
C GLU A 105 21.30 18.75 -6.87
N TYR A 106 22.36 18.00 -6.54
CA TYR A 106 22.78 17.74 -5.17
C TYR A 106 23.82 18.78 -4.74
N SER A 107 23.49 19.57 -3.72
CA SER A 107 24.41 20.58 -3.18
C SER A 107 24.42 20.47 -1.66
N GLY A 108 25.40 19.70 -1.15
CA GLY A 108 25.47 19.32 0.26
C GLY A 108 24.22 18.57 0.73
N THR A 109 23.61 19.03 1.81
CA THR A 109 22.38 18.47 2.37
C THR A 109 21.11 18.95 1.66
N LYS A 110 21.22 19.96 0.80
CA LYS A 110 20.09 20.57 0.10
C LYS A 110 19.92 20.00 -1.30
N ARG A 111 18.74 20.21 -1.86
CA ARG A 111 18.32 19.70 -3.17
C ARG A 111 17.79 20.86 -3.99
N PHE A 112 18.21 20.94 -5.24
CA PHE A 112 17.87 22.05 -6.12
C PHE A 112 17.44 21.57 -7.49
N VAL A 113 16.66 22.41 -8.18
CA VAL A 113 16.27 22.24 -9.58
C VAL A 113 16.50 23.56 -10.31
N TYR A 114 16.63 23.49 -11.64
CA TYR A 114 16.65 24.68 -12.49
C TYR A 114 15.33 24.81 -13.22
N VAL A 115 14.62 25.92 -12.96
CA VAL A 115 13.37 26.26 -13.65
C VAL A 115 13.69 27.30 -14.71
N ILE A 116 13.26 27.06 -15.95
CA ILE A 116 13.44 27.99 -17.06
C ILE A 116 12.17 28.85 -17.16
N ASP A 117 12.34 30.17 -17.14
CA ASP A 117 11.23 31.13 -17.31
C ASP A 117 10.92 31.38 -18.81
N GLU A 118 9.89 32.19 -19.07
CA GLU A 118 9.47 32.57 -20.43
C GLU A 118 10.56 33.32 -21.21
N ASN A 119 11.55 33.90 -20.52
CA ASN A 119 12.68 34.61 -21.10
C ASN A 119 13.90 33.69 -21.32
N ASN A 120 13.73 32.38 -21.21
CA ASN A 120 14.78 31.38 -21.34
C ASN A 120 15.91 31.53 -20.30
N LYS A 121 15.60 32.08 -19.12
CA LYS A 121 16.53 32.23 -18.02
C LYS A 121 16.33 31.13 -16.98
N ALA A 122 17.39 30.40 -16.67
CA ALA A 122 17.38 29.37 -15.64
C ALA A 122 17.52 30.00 -14.24
N THR A 123 16.58 29.68 -13.35
CA THR A 123 16.64 30.04 -11.93
C THR A 123 16.78 28.80 -11.08
N ARG A 124 17.76 28.81 -10.17
CA ARG A 124 18.01 27.72 -9.23
C ARG A 124 17.05 27.82 -8.04
N GLN A 125 16.23 26.80 -7.84
CA GLN A 125 15.22 26.75 -6.79
C GLN A 125 15.48 25.56 -5.86
N GLU A 126 15.45 25.81 -4.54
CA GLU A 126 15.53 24.75 -3.53
C GLU A 126 14.21 23.97 -3.50
N VAL A 127 14.29 22.64 -3.44
CA VAL A 127 13.12 21.74 -3.42
C VAL A 127 13.21 20.76 -2.26
N LEU A 128 12.05 20.32 -1.77
CA LEU A 128 11.93 19.25 -0.79
C LEU A 128 11.49 17.98 -1.52
N LEU A 129 12.21 16.89 -1.34
CA LEU A 129 11.89 15.65 -2.03
C LEU A 129 10.77 14.92 -1.29
N GLY A 130 9.74 14.54 -2.04
CA GLY A 130 8.68 13.65 -1.61
C GLY A 130 8.92 12.19 -2.04
N ALA A 131 7.83 11.50 -2.34
CA ALA A 131 7.88 10.11 -2.80
C ALA A 131 8.63 9.98 -4.12
N ARG A 132 9.43 8.92 -4.24
CA ARG A 132 10.06 8.51 -5.50
C ARG A 132 9.25 7.38 -6.12
N VAL A 133 8.89 7.54 -7.38
CA VAL A 133 8.21 6.53 -8.19
C VAL A 133 9.10 6.27 -9.40
N ASP A 134 9.72 5.08 -9.47
CA ASP A 134 10.67 4.72 -10.52
C ASP A 134 11.82 5.74 -10.72
N ASN A 135 11.80 6.47 -11.84
CA ASN A 135 12.78 7.49 -12.21
C ASN A 135 12.28 8.93 -12.00
N GLU A 136 11.15 9.07 -11.31
CA GLU A 136 10.49 10.33 -11.02
C GLU A 136 10.47 10.58 -9.51
N VAL A 137 10.52 11.85 -9.13
CA VAL A 137 10.45 12.29 -7.73
C VAL A 137 9.47 13.44 -7.60
N VAL A 138 8.61 13.35 -6.60
CA VAL A 138 7.69 14.42 -6.20
C VAL A 138 8.50 15.53 -5.53
N ILE A 139 8.21 16.80 -5.86
CA ILE A 139 8.79 18.00 -5.22
C ILE A 139 7.72 18.99 -4.76
#